data_AF-A0A553G0B7-F1
#
_entry.id   AF-A0A553G0B7-F1
#
_cell.length_a   1.000
_cell.length_b   1.000
_cell.length_c   1.000
_cell.angle_alpha   90.00
_cell.angle_beta   90.00
_cell.angle_gamma   90.00
#
_symmetry.space_group_name_H-M   'P 1'
#
loop_
_entity.id
_entity.type
_entity.pdbx_description
1 polymer ?
#
loop_
_entity_poly.entity_id
_entity_poly.type
_entity_poly.pdbx_seq_one_letter_code
_entity_poly.pdbx_strand_id
1 'polypeptide(L)'
;MTSFDTFTIDTEHTRRLAHELAAVSRASPTPSPELPIEPVVDGFSSAFNAAMENLTARLAQVRADAGAVAESSFRMAREAEETDSALASACGGL
;
A
#
# COMPACT_ATOMS: atom_id res chain seq x y z
N MET A 1 -16.83 -20.50 30.25
CA MET A 1 -15.99 -19.29 30.37
C MET A 1 -15.29 -19.13 29.04
N THR A 2 -15.67 -18.11 28.25
CA THR A 2 -15.01 -17.79 26.98
C THR A 2 -13.68 -17.11 27.30
N SER A 3 -12.55 -17.72 26.92
CA SER A 3 -11.24 -17.07 26.93
C SER A 3 -11.28 -15.93 25.92
N PHE A 4 -11.06 -14.70 26.36
CA PHE A 4 -10.74 -13.60 25.47
C PHE A 4 -9.22 -13.62 25.30
N ASP A 5 -8.75 -14.24 24.22
CA ASP A 5 -7.35 -14.11 23.85
C ASP A 5 -7.15 -12.68 23.37
N THR A 6 -6.45 -11.87 24.16
CA THR A 6 -6.13 -10.49 23.80
C THR A 6 -5.14 -10.51 22.64
N PHE A 7 -5.57 -10.08 21.45
CA PHE A 7 -4.66 -9.91 20.33
C PHE A 7 -3.81 -8.67 20.58
N THR A 8 -2.50 -8.84 20.71
CA THR A 8 -1.56 -7.72 20.86
C THR A 8 -1.23 -7.16 19.49
N ILE A 9 -1.49 -5.87 19.27
CA ILE A 9 -1.13 -5.17 18.04
C ILE A 9 0.19 -4.45 18.26
N ASP A 10 1.21 -4.81 17.50
CA ASP A 10 2.45 -4.04 17.42
C ASP A 10 2.22 -2.80 16.55
N THR A 11 1.87 -1.68 17.19
CA THR A 11 1.51 -0.43 16.51
C THR A 11 2.73 0.25 15.89
N GLU A 12 3.93 0.07 16.45
CA GLU A 12 5.18 0.58 15.88
C GLU A 12 5.49 -0.13 14.56
N HIS A 13 5.48 -1.46 14.58
CA HIS A 13 5.71 -2.27 13.39
C HIS A 13 4.66 -1.99 12.30
N THR A 14 3.39 -1.88 12.71
CA THR A 14 2.27 -1.56 11.79
C THR A 14 2.49 -0.21 11.10
N ARG A 15 2.90 0.83 11.84
CA ARG A 15 3.20 2.14 11.25
C ARG A 15 4.39 2.10 10.30
N ARG A 16 5.45 1.36 10.66
CA ARG A 16 6.64 1.23 9.79
C ARG A 16 6.25 0.64 8.43
N LEU A 17 5.51 -0.46 8.42
CA LEU A 17 5.00 -1.07 7.18
C LEU A 17 4.06 -0.14 6.42
N ALA A 18 3.19 0.59 7.12
CA ALA A 18 2.31 1.57 6.50
C ALA A 18 3.08 2.71 5.82
N HIS A 19 4.18 3.16 6.41
CA HIS A 19 5.07 4.14 5.80
C HIS A 19 5.77 3.61 4.54
N GLU A 20 6.23 2.36 4.56
CA GLU A 20 6.81 1.71 3.39
C GLU A 20 5.80 1.62 2.24
N LEU A 21 4.57 1.18 2.53
CA LEU A 21 3.48 1.12 1.54
C LEU A 21 3.10 2.50 1.01
N ALA A 22 3.06 3.52 1.87
CA ALA A 22 2.79 4.90 1.47
C ALA A 22 3.91 5.50 0.59
N ALA A 23 5.16 5.07 0.77
CA ALA A 23 6.26 5.47 -0.10
C ALA A 23 6.12 4.84 -1.50
N VAL A 24 5.79 3.54 -1.55
CA VAL A 24 5.60 2.81 -2.81
C VAL A 24 4.40 3.33 -3.61
N SER A 25 3.29 3.68 -2.94
CA SER A 25 2.09 4.21 -3.60
C SER A 25 2.35 5.54 -4.33
N ARG A 26 3.34 6.32 -3.88
CA ARG A 26 3.72 7.61 -4.45
C ARG A 26 4.85 7.54 -5.49
N ALA A 27 5.36 6.34 -5.78
CA ALA A 27 6.43 6.18 -6.74
C ALA A 27 6.00 6.68 -8.14
N SER A 28 6.83 7.49 -8.77
CA SER A 28 6.56 8.00 -10.12
C SER A 28 6.52 6.86 -11.15
N PRO A 29 5.67 6.95 -12.18
CA PRO A 29 5.75 6.04 -13.31
C PRO A 29 7.09 6.22 -14.06
N THR A 30 7.65 5.11 -14.51
CA THR A 30 8.82 5.13 -15.40
C THR A 30 8.35 5.56 -16.80
N PRO A 31 9.06 6.48 -17.48
CA PRO A 31 8.70 6.85 -18.85
C PRO A 31 8.82 5.64 -19.78
N SER A 32 7.92 5.55 -20.77
CA SER A 32 7.99 4.53 -21.81
C SER A 32 9.29 4.68 -22.62
N PRO A 33 9.95 3.57 -23.00
CA PRO A 33 11.13 3.63 -23.85
C PRO A 33 10.75 4.06 -25.27
N GLU A 34 11.66 4.76 -25.96
CA GLU A 34 11.49 5.08 -27.38
C GLU A 34 11.59 3.80 -28.22
N LEU A 35 10.63 3.59 -29.12
CA LEU A 35 10.59 2.44 -30.01
C LEU A 35 11.01 2.79 -31.43
N PRO A 36 11.63 1.83 -32.16
CA PRO A 36 11.94 2.00 -33.58
C PRO A 36 10.66 2.15 -34.43
N ILE A 37 10.73 2.95 -35.50
CA ILE A 37 9.59 3.32 -36.37
C ILE A 37 9.66 2.57 -37.71
N GLU A 38 10.51 1.55 -37.87
CA GLU A 38 10.61 0.85 -39.15
C GLU A 38 9.33 0.03 -39.45
N PRO A 39 8.80 0.05 -40.69
CA PRO A 39 7.57 -0.67 -41.07
C PRO A 39 7.62 -2.18 -40.81
N VAL A 40 8.82 -2.77 -40.79
CA VAL A 40 9.04 -4.20 -40.56
C VAL A 40 8.77 -4.60 -39.11
N VAL A 41 8.90 -3.67 -38.16
CA VAL A 41 8.69 -3.91 -36.73
C VAL A 41 7.42 -3.27 -36.17
N ASP A 42 6.61 -2.62 -37.02
CA ASP A 42 5.40 -1.89 -36.61
C ASP A 42 4.42 -2.76 -35.80
N GLY A 43 4.17 -4.00 -36.24
CA GLY A 43 3.32 -4.94 -35.50
C GLY A 43 3.87 -5.29 -34.11
N PHE A 44 5.21 -5.40 -33.98
CA PHE A 44 5.86 -5.62 -32.69
C PHE A 44 5.77 -4.36 -31.80
N SER A 45 6.10 -3.19 -32.34
CA SER A 45 6.04 -1.91 -31.62
C SER A 45 4.63 -1.61 -31.10
N SER A 46 3.61 -1.90 -31.90
CA SER A 46 2.19 -1.78 -31.50
C SER A 46 1.84 -2.72 -30.35
N ALA A 47 2.19 -4.01 -30.44
CA ALA A 47 1.95 -4.97 -29.38
C ALA A 47 2.71 -4.63 -28.08
N PHE A 48 3.95 -4.16 -28.20
CA PHE A 48 4.76 -3.71 -27.08
C PHE A 48 4.13 -2.50 -26.38
N ASN A 49 3.68 -1.50 -27.13
CA ASN A 49 3.00 -0.32 -26.56
C ASN A 49 1.74 -0.72 -25.80
N ALA A 50 0.89 -1.58 -26.37
CA ALA A 50 -0.31 -2.07 -25.69
C ALA A 50 0.03 -2.83 -24.40
N ALA A 51 1.11 -3.63 -24.40
CA ALA A 51 1.58 -4.31 -23.20
C ALA A 51 2.09 -3.34 -22.13
N MET A 52 2.84 -2.30 -22.52
CA MET A 52 3.35 -1.26 -21.62
C MET A 52 2.21 -0.41 -21.02
N GLU A 53 1.19 -0.07 -21.82
CA GLU A 53 -0.01 0.61 -21.33
C GLU A 53 -0.75 -0.25 -20.31
N ASN A 54 -0.93 -1.55 -20.59
CA ASN A 54 -1.57 -2.46 -19.64
C ASN A 54 -0.79 -2.58 -18.34
N LEU A 55 0.54 -2.73 -18.43
CA LEU A 55 1.41 -2.79 -17.26
C LEU A 55 1.34 -1.50 -16.44
N THR A 56 1.34 -0.34 -17.10
CA THR A 56 1.23 0.97 -16.45
C THR A 56 -0.11 1.11 -15.71
N ALA A 57 -1.21 0.71 -16.34
CA ALA A 57 -2.54 0.72 -15.71
C ALA A 57 -2.59 -0.19 -14.47
N ARG A 58 -2.04 -1.41 -14.56
CA ARG A 58 -1.98 -2.35 -13.44
C ARG A 58 -1.09 -1.83 -12.31
N LEU A 59 0.06 -1.25 -12.62
CA LEU A 59 0.94 -0.65 -11.62
C LEU A 59 0.27 0.54 -10.92
N ALA A 60 -0.49 1.36 -11.65
CA ALA A 60 -1.27 2.44 -11.05
C ALA A 60 -2.31 1.91 -10.06
N GLN A 61 -3.00 0.82 -10.40
CA GLN A 61 -3.95 0.16 -9.50
C GLN A 61 -3.27 -0.40 -8.25
N VAL A 62 -2.16 -1.15 -8.41
CA VAL A 62 -1.40 -1.70 -7.28
C VAL A 62 -0.90 -0.60 -6.34
N ARG A 63 -0.48 0.55 -6.88
CA ARG A 63 -0.09 1.72 -6.08
C ARG A 63 -1.27 2.31 -5.31
N ALA A 64 -2.44 2.40 -5.93
CA ALA A 64 -3.65 2.87 -5.25
C ALA A 64 -4.03 1.94 -4.09
N ASP A 65 -3.99 0.62 -4.31
CA ASP A 65 -4.26 -0.39 -3.29
C ASP A 65 -3.26 -0.30 -2.13
N ALA A 66 -1.96 -0.14 -2.43
CA ALA A 66 -0.93 0.06 -1.41
C ALA A 66 -1.19 1.33 -0.57
N GLY A 67 -1.68 2.42 -1.20
CA GLY A 67 -2.08 3.64 -0.51
C GLY A 67 -3.26 3.41 0.44
N ALA A 68 -4.29 2.70 -0.02
CA ALA A 68 -5.46 2.37 0.80
C ALA A 68 -5.11 1.47 1.99
N VAL A 69 -4.24 0.47 1.79
CA VAL A 69 -3.74 -0.40 2.86
C VAL A 69 -2.95 0.41 3.87
N ALA A 70 -2.02 1.27 3.43
CA ALA A 70 -1.26 2.15 4.32
C ALA A 70 -2.17 3.03 5.18
N GLU A 71 -3.17 3.68 4.59
CA GLU A 71 -4.14 4.50 5.31
C GLU A 71 -4.93 3.70 6.35
N SER A 72 -5.42 2.52 5.96
CA SER A 72 -6.13 1.61 6.86
C SER A 72 -5.24 1.18 8.04
N SER A 73 -3.98 0.84 7.79
CA SER A 73 -3.02 0.45 8.81
C SER A 73 -2.69 1.58 9.79
N PHE A 74 -2.56 2.82 9.32
CA PHE A 74 -2.40 3.97 10.22
C PHE A 74 -3.61 4.17 11.13
N ARG A 75 -4.81 4.00 10.58
CA ARG A 75 -6.07 4.10 11.35
C ARG A 75 -6.15 3.01 12.41
N MET A 76 -5.87 1.76 12.03
CA MET A 76 -5.87 0.62 12.95
C MET A 76 -4.85 0.79 14.08
N ALA A 77 -3.63 1.24 13.78
CA ALA A 77 -2.61 1.50 14.79
C ALA A 77 -3.04 2.59 15.79
N ARG A 78 -3.73 3.62 15.30
CA ARG A 78 -4.29 4.68 16.14
C ARG A 78 -5.44 4.17 17.01
N GLU A 79 -6.37 3.43 16.45
CA GLU A 79 -7.51 2.85 17.18
C GLU A 79 -7.04 1.90 18.29
N ALA A 80 -5.97 1.13 18.03
CA ALA A 80 -5.34 0.27 19.03
C ALA A 80 -4.80 1.08 20.23
N GLU A 81 -4.05 2.16 19.97
CA GLU A 81 -3.49 3.02 21.03
C GLU A 81 -4.56 3.77 21.82
N GLU A 82 -5.61 4.24 21.14
CA GLU A 82 -6.76 4.87 21.79
C GLU A 82 -7.48 3.87 22.71
N THR A 83 -7.62 2.61 22.28
CA THR A 83 -8.21 1.54 23.09
C THR A 83 -7.34 1.20 24.30
N ASP A 84 -6.03 1.07 24.12
CA ASP A 84 -5.07 0.79 25.21
C ASP A 84 -5.05 1.94 26.24
N SER A 85 -5.07 3.19 25.78
CA SER A 85 -5.14 4.37 26.64
C SER A 85 -6.45 4.46 27.43
N ALA A 86 -7.58 4.15 26.79
CA ALA A 86 -8.88 4.08 27.44
C ALA A 86 -8.93 2.97 28.50
N LEU A 87 -8.36 1.80 28.20
CA LEU A 87 -8.24 0.69 29.15
C LEU A 87 -7.38 1.06 30.36
N ALA A 88 -6.20 1.66 30.13
CA ALA A 88 -5.31 2.12 31.20
C ALA A 88 -6.00 3.14 32.11
N SER A 89 -6.77 4.06 31.54
CA SER A 89 -7.57 5.04 32.28
C SER A 89 -8.68 4.39 33.12
N ALA A 90 -9.40 3.42 32.55
CA ALA A 90 -10.49 2.70 33.21
C ALA A 90 -10.02 1.79 34.36
N CYS A 91 -8.80 1.25 34.28
CA CYS A 91 -8.19 0.45 35.34
C CYS A 91 -7.64 1.27 36.52
N GLY A 92 -7.98 2.57 36.60
CA GLY A 92 -7.57 3.45 37.69
C GLY A 92 -6.09 3.84 37.56
N GLY A 93 -5.70 4.26 36.35
CA GLY A 93 -4.33 4.59 35.95
C GLY A 93 -3.46 5.20 37.06
N LEU A 94 -2.19 4.78 37.09
CA LEU A 94 -1.15 5.29 37.98
C LEU A 94 -1.20 6.82 38.15
#